data_AF-A0A7C5RYC3-F1
#
_entry.id   AF-A0A7C5RYC3-F1
#
_cell.length_a   1.000
_cell.length_b   1.000
_cell.length_c   1.000
_cell.angle_alpha   90.00
_cell.angle_beta   90.00
_cell.angle_gamma   90.00
#
_symmetry.space_group_name_H-M   'P 1'
#
loop_
_entity.id
_entity.type
_entity.pdbx_description
1 polymer ?
#
loop_
_entity_poly.entity_id
_entity_poly.type
_entity_poly.pdbx_seq_one_letter_code
_entity_poly.pdbx_strand_id
1 'polypeptide(L)'
;MQLGVLNRIGKGKFSIGSSKIYIPELPSKIYSLNKKLKKQFPFLTCCLWDTSVINEFMVHQPGKFYILVETEKESMESVFYFLKENNYPVYLNPDADIISKYLSSEKKAIIIKQLVSEAPLQNIKDVNTITIEKMLVDIFCDDNIFSAQQGSEMKNIFKEAIKKYNVNESRMLRYADRRRRKDDLIKYLKTISTKPKAKQDFGAKNNLLPVLKILSNQKIGL
;
A
#
# COMPACT_ATOMS: atom_id res chain seq x y z
N MET A 1 -27.98 8.49 -11.01
CA MET A 1 -27.81 7.13 -10.45
C MET A 1 -26.45 6.62 -10.89
N GLN A 2 -25.51 6.42 -9.96
CA GLN A 2 -24.20 5.87 -10.28
C GLN A 2 -24.25 4.36 -10.03
N LEU A 3 -24.16 3.58 -11.10
CA LEU A 3 -24.11 2.12 -11.04
C LEU A 3 -22.84 1.70 -10.28
N GLY A 4 -23.01 1.04 -9.14
CA GLY A 4 -21.90 0.58 -8.31
C GLY A 4 -21.10 -0.51 -9.02
N VAL A 5 -19.88 -0.19 -9.46
CA VAL A 5 -18.96 -1.15 -10.06
C VAL A 5 -18.45 -2.09 -8.96
N LEU A 6 -18.71 -3.39 -9.12
CA LEU A 6 -18.24 -4.44 -8.21
C LEU A 6 -16.76 -4.71 -8.50
N ASN A 7 -15.86 -4.30 -7.61
CA ASN A 7 -14.43 -4.52 -7.78
C ASN A 7 -13.97 -5.76 -7.02
N ARG A 8 -13.29 -6.68 -7.70
CA ARG A 8 -12.74 -7.88 -7.05
C ARG A 8 -11.53 -7.51 -6.19
N ILE A 9 -11.66 -7.66 -4.88
CA ILE A 9 -10.60 -7.38 -3.88
C ILE A 9 -9.88 -8.65 -3.39
N GLY A 10 -10.29 -9.83 -3.88
CA GLY A 10 -9.68 -11.11 -3.51
C GLY A 10 -10.44 -12.29 -4.08
N LYS A 11 -9.99 -13.52 -3.78
CA LYS A 11 -10.72 -14.75 -4.17
C LYS A 11 -12.09 -14.75 -3.47
N GLY A 12 -13.15 -14.56 -4.26
CA GLY A 12 -14.54 -14.52 -3.77
C GLY A 12 -14.94 -13.26 -2.99
N LYS A 13 -14.12 -12.20 -2.98
CA LYS A 13 -14.42 -10.96 -2.26
C LYS A 13 -14.53 -9.78 -3.22
N PHE A 14 -15.61 -9.01 -3.07
CA PHE A 14 -15.87 -7.82 -3.86
C PHE A 14 -16.10 -6.61 -2.95
N SER A 15 -15.55 -5.46 -3.33
CA SER A 15 -15.91 -4.18 -2.71
C SER A 15 -16.74 -3.34 -3.68
N ILE A 16 -17.65 -2.56 -3.10
CA ILE A 16 -18.24 -1.40 -3.75
C ILE A 16 -17.34 -0.23 -3.37
N GLY A 17 -16.63 0.33 -4.34
CA GLY A 17 -15.63 1.37 -4.13
C GLY A 17 -15.12 1.92 -5.45
N SER A 18 -14.22 2.91 -5.41
CA SER A 18 -13.63 3.44 -6.64
C SER A 18 -12.93 2.32 -7.41
N SER A 19 -13.12 2.26 -8.72
CA SER A 19 -12.38 1.34 -9.61
C SER A 19 -10.99 1.87 -9.97
N LYS A 20 -10.57 2.99 -9.35
CA LYS A 20 -9.34 3.69 -9.71
C LYS A 20 -8.13 2.93 -9.17
N ILE A 21 -7.25 2.52 -10.06
CA ILE A 21 -5.95 1.92 -9.72
C ILE A 21 -4.96 3.06 -9.43
N TYR A 22 -4.18 2.91 -8.36
CA TYR A 22 -3.17 3.89 -8.00
C TYR A 22 -1.89 3.72 -8.84
N ILE A 23 -1.50 4.79 -9.54
CA ILE A 23 -0.27 4.87 -10.33
C ILE A 23 0.53 6.07 -9.79
N PRO A 24 1.67 5.85 -9.08
CA PRO A 24 2.48 6.95 -8.57
C PRO A 24 3.14 7.73 -9.71
N GLU A 25 3.23 9.05 -9.53
CA GLU A 25 4.07 9.88 -10.40
C GLU A 25 5.55 9.65 -10.06
N LEU A 26 6.36 9.33 -11.08
CA LEU A 26 7.79 9.09 -10.90
C LEU A 26 8.60 10.24 -11.54
N PRO A 27 9.44 10.96 -10.77
CA PRO A 27 10.31 11.99 -11.34
C PRO A 27 11.41 11.38 -12.22
N SER A 28 11.92 12.16 -13.18
CA SER A 28 13.01 11.76 -14.09
C SER A 28 14.23 11.16 -13.39
N LYS A 29 14.56 11.65 -12.18
CA LYS A 29 15.65 11.15 -11.34
C LYS A 29 15.50 9.66 -11.02
N ILE A 30 14.28 9.14 -10.82
CA ILE A 30 14.03 7.72 -10.56
C ILE A 30 14.35 6.87 -11.78
N TYR A 31 13.92 7.28 -12.98
CA TYR A 31 14.22 6.55 -14.21
C TYR A 31 15.72 6.48 -14.48
N SER A 32 16.42 7.60 -14.32
CA SER A 32 17.88 7.66 -14.45
C SER A 32 18.59 6.77 -13.44
N LEU A 33 18.13 6.76 -12.18
CA LEU A 33 18.67 5.92 -11.12
C LEU A 33 18.45 4.43 -11.41
N ASN A 34 17.23 4.04 -11.80
CA ASN A 34 16.88 2.67 -12.19
C ASN A 34 17.77 2.16 -13.33
N LYS A 35 18.02 2.99 -14.36
CA LYS A 35 18.88 2.62 -15.49
C LYS A 35 20.33 2.34 -15.04
N LYS A 36 20.87 3.16 -14.13
CA LYS A 36 22.22 2.95 -13.58
C LYS A 36 22.29 1.68 -12.74
N LEU A 37 21.31 1.47 -11.86
CA LEU A 37 21.24 0.27 -11.01
C LEU A 37 21.12 -1.00 -11.84
N LYS A 38 20.24 -1.05 -12.85
CA LYS A 38 20.12 -2.22 -13.73
C LYS A 38 21.37 -2.50 -14.54
N LYS A 39 22.10 -1.46 -14.95
CA LYS A 39 23.38 -1.64 -15.67
C LYS A 39 24.43 -2.29 -14.77
N GLN A 40 24.52 -1.85 -13.51
CA GLN A 40 25.51 -2.35 -12.55
C GLN A 40 25.12 -3.70 -11.95
N PHE A 41 23.83 -3.89 -11.67
CA PHE A 41 23.29 -5.07 -11.00
C PHE A 41 22.12 -5.65 -11.82
N PRO A 42 22.38 -6.35 -12.94
CA PRO A 42 21.32 -6.78 -13.88
C PRO A 42 20.29 -7.74 -13.28
N PHE A 43 20.68 -8.51 -12.26
CA PHE A 43 19.82 -9.51 -11.61
C PHE A 43 19.16 -8.99 -10.33
N LEU A 44 19.43 -7.73 -9.95
CA LEU A 44 18.96 -7.19 -8.69
C LEU A 44 17.50 -6.77 -8.77
N THR A 45 16.69 -7.24 -7.83
CA THR A 45 15.34 -6.73 -7.66
C THR A 45 15.37 -5.47 -6.82
N CYS A 46 15.09 -4.32 -7.44
CA CYS A 46 14.91 -3.06 -6.72
C CYS A 46 13.45 -2.59 -6.75
N CYS A 47 13.04 -1.84 -5.73
CA CYS A 47 11.84 -1.00 -5.74
C CYS A 47 12.27 0.45 -5.52
N LEU A 48 11.90 1.34 -6.44
CA LEU A 48 12.26 2.76 -6.39
C LEU A 48 11.02 3.64 -6.33
N TRP A 49 10.97 4.57 -5.39
CA TRP A 49 9.88 5.54 -5.28
C TRP A 49 10.31 6.81 -4.53
N ASP A 50 9.65 7.94 -4.80
CA ASP A 50 9.87 9.23 -4.13
C ASP A 50 8.77 9.41 -3.07
N THR A 51 9.11 9.71 -1.82
CA THR A 51 8.11 9.82 -0.74
C THR A 51 7.12 10.97 -0.94
N SER A 52 7.40 11.92 -1.85
CA SER A 52 6.44 12.96 -2.23
C SER A 52 5.14 12.43 -2.84
N VAL A 53 5.11 11.18 -3.30
CA VAL A 53 3.86 10.54 -3.79
C VAL A 53 2.80 10.41 -2.69
N ILE A 54 3.18 10.49 -1.41
CA ILE A 54 2.28 10.44 -0.26
C ILE A 54 1.46 11.75 -0.16
N ASN A 55 1.96 12.86 -0.70
CA ASN A 55 1.33 14.19 -0.59
C ASN A 55 -0.11 14.24 -1.08
N GLU A 56 -0.49 13.37 -2.03
CA GLU A 56 -1.85 13.27 -2.54
C GLU A 56 -2.87 12.92 -1.43
N PHE A 57 -2.42 12.27 -0.35
CA PHE A 57 -3.24 11.80 0.75
C PHE A 57 -3.06 12.62 2.03
N MET A 58 -2.17 13.62 2.01
CA MET A 58 -1.81 14.44 3.15
C MET A 58 -2.62 15.73 3.20
N VAL A 59 -2.98 16.15 4.41
CA VAL A 59 -3.49 17.50 4.71
C VAL A 59 -2.32 18.46 4.88
N HIS A 60 -1.26 18.03 5.58
CA HIS A 60 -0.08 18.84 5.84
C HIS A 60 1.14 18.24 5.15
N GLN A 61 1.54 18.81 4.03
CA GLN A 61 2.66 18.30 3.24
C GLN A 61 4.00 18.73 3.85
N PRO A 62 4.91 17.80 4.17
CA PRO A 62 6.21 18.14 4.68
C PRO A 62 7.07 18.77 3.57
N GLY A 63 8.01 19.64 3.94
CA GLY A 63 8.96 20.21 2.97
C GLY A 63 10.13 19.27 2.60
N LYS A 64 10.14 18.02 3.08
CA LYS A 64 11.25 17.08 2.96
C LYS A 64 10.78 15.74 2.40
N PHE A 65 11.43 15.31 1.32
CA PHE A 65 11.12 14.07 0.62
C PHE A 65 12.41 13.32 0.27
N TYR A 66 12.29 12.01 0.21
CA TYR A 66 13.41 11.09 -0.02
C TYR A 66 13.09 10.20 -1.22
N ILE A 67 14.12 9.78 -1.93
CA ILE A 67 14.00 8.66 -2.86
C ILE A 67 14.36 7.40 -2.09
N LEU A 68 13.43 6.47 -1.97
CA LEU A 68 13.72 5.16 -1.41
C LEU A 68 14.18 4.22 -2.52
N VAL A 69 15.30 3.55 -2.29
CA VAL A 69 15.79 2.43 -3.10
C VAL A 69 15.77 1.21 -2.20
N GLU A 70 14.82 0.33 -2.43
CA GLU A 70 14.67 -0.90 -1.66
C GLU A 70 15.24 -2.08 -2.44
N THR A 71 16.02 -2.92 -1.79
CA THR A 71 16.67 -4.09 -2.41
C THR A 71 16.79 -5.26 -1.43
N GLU A 72 17.16 -6.44 -1.90
CA GLU A 72 17.49 -7.59 -1.05
C GLU A 72 18.53 -7.23 0.02
N LYS A 73 18.40 -7.80 1.22
CA LYS A 73 19.20 -7.43 2.40
C LYS A 73 20.69 -7.54 2.11
N GLU A 74 21.06 -8.61 1.42
CA GLU A 74 22.42 -9.00 1.06
C GLU A 74 23.06 -8.03 0.05
N SER A 75 22.25 -7.25 -0.68
CA SER A 75 22.73 -6.31 -1.70
C SER A 75 22.67 -4.85 -1.28
N MET A 76 22.11 -4.53 -0.10
CA MET A 76 21.94 -3.15 0.35
C MET A 76 23.26 -2.38 0.41
N GLU A 77 24.31 -2.99 0.96
CA GLU A 77 25.63 -2.36 1.05
C GLU A 77 26.25 -2.13 -0.32
N SER A 78 26.17 -3.11 -1.23
CA SER A 78 26.69 -2.97 -2.59
C SER A 78 26.02 -1.83 -3.35
N VAL A 79 24.69 -1.70 -3.22
CA VAL A 79 23.94 -0.58 -3.81
C VAL A 79 24.34 0.74 -3.17
N PHE A 80 24.48 0.77 -1.85
CA PHE A 80 24.90 1.97 -1.11
C PHE A 80 26.27 2.46 -1.59
N TYR A 81 27.29 1.61 -1.60
CA TYR A 81 28.64 1.98 -2.01
C TYR A 81 28.69 2.40 -3.48
N PHE A 82 28.01 1.67 -4.37
CA PHE A 82 27.91 2.06 -5.77
C PHE A 82 27.35 3.48 -5.95
N LEU A 83 26.25 3.82 -5.25
CA LEU A 83 25.68 5.16 -5.33
C LEU A 83 26.59 6.20 -4.66
N LYS A 84 27.27 5.85 -3.57
CA LYS A 84 28.19 6.73 -2.86
C LYS A 84 29.39 7.10 -3.74
N GLU A 85 30.00 6.13 -4.43
CA GLU A 85 31.09 6.31 -5.39
C GLU A 85 30.66 7.13 -6.62
N ASN A 86 29.37 7.14 -6.94
CA ASN A 86 28.78 7.97 -7.98
C ASN A 86 28.30 9.34 -7.46
N ASN A 87 28.79 9.77 -6.30
CA ASN A 87 28.51 11.06 -5.65
C ASN A 87 27.03 11.31 -5.37
N TYR A 88 26.24 10.26 -5.16
CA TYR A 88 24.86 10.43 -4.72
C TYR A 88 24.80 10.77 -3.22
N PRO A 89 23.85 11.64 -2.82
CA PRO A 89 23.48 11.86 -1.42
C PRO A 89 22.75 10.63 -0.88
N VAL A 90 23.48 9.58 -0.52
CA VAL A 90 22.93 8.26 -0.18
C VAL A 90 23.18 7.90 1.28
N TYR A 91 22.18 7.27 1.91
CA TYR A 91 22.20 6.81 3.30
C TYR A 91 21.71 5.36 3.40
N LEU A 92 22.45 4.54 4.13
CA LEU A 92 22.09 3.13 4.36
C LEU A 92 21.24 3.01 5.62
N ASN A 93 19.95 2.68 5.46
CA ASN A 93 18.98 2.44 6.54
C ASN A 93 19.16 3.39 7.76
N PRO A 94 19.07 4.72 7.56
CA PRO A 94 19.32 5.70 8.60
C PRO A 94 18.28 5.61 9.71
N ASP A 95 18.71 5.87 10.94
CA ASP A 95 17.82 6.03 12.10
C ASP A 95 17.29 7.48 12.21
N ALA A 96 16.43 7.73 13.20
CA ALA A 96 15.84 9.06 13.44
C ALA A 96 16.90 10.15 13.66
N ASP A 97 18.00 9.81 14.31
CA ASP A 97 19.11 10.71 14.60
C ASP A 97 19.82 11.14 13.31
N ILE A 98 20.12 10.18 12.44
CA ILE A 98 20.74 10.46 11.14
C ILE A 98 19.79 11.28 10.27
N ILE A 99 18.51 10.91 10.23
CA ILE A 99 17.48 11.63 9.45
C ILE A 99 17.38 13.09 9.89
N SER A 100 17.28 13.35 11.20
CA SER A 100 17.11 14.71 11.73
C SER A 100 18.35 15.59 11.52
N LYS A 101 19.54 15.05 11.77
CA LYS A 101 20.81 15.80 11.75
C LYS A 101 21.38 15.99 10.35
N TYR A 102 21.28 15.00 9.46
CA TYR A 102 22.01 14.99 8.19
C TYR A 102 21.14 15.05 6.94
N LEU A 103 19.92 14.49 6.97
CA LEU A 103 19.06 14.50 5.78
C LEU A 103 18.25 15.80 5.64
N SER A 104 18.22 16.61 6.70
CA SER A 104 17.45 17.86 6.76
C SER A 104 17.97 18.96 5.83
N SER A 105 19.22 18.89 5.39
CA SER A 105 19.91 19.89 4.56
C SER A 105 19.98 19.53 3.07
N GLU A 106 19.71 18.27 2.69
CA GLU A 106 19.88 17.80 1.31
C GLU A 106 18.55 17.76 0.55
N LYS A 107 18.48 18.45 -0.60
CA LYS A 107 17.21 18.68 -1.30
C LYS A 107 16.51 17.41 -1.83
N LYS A 108 17.18 16.25 -1.95
CA LYS A 108 16.57 14.93 -2.29
C LYS A 108 17.53 13.77 -1.98
N ALA A 109 17.69 13.43 -0.71
CA ALA A 109 18.48 12.28 -0.26
C ALA A 109 17.94 10.94 -0.82
N ILE A 110 18.83 9.98 -1.05
CA ILE A 110 18.51 8.61 -1.42
C ILE A 110 18.70 7.74 -0.18
N ILE A 111 17.68 6.97 0.17
CA ILE A 111 17.73 6.08 1.32
C ILE A 111 17.67 4.63 0.83
N ILE A 112 18.66 3.83 1.23
CA ILE A 112 18.69 2.39 0.96
C ILE A 112 17.98 1.64 2.08
N LYS A 113 16.97 0.85 1.71
CA LYS A 113 16.17 0.04 2.65
C LYS A 113 16.10 -1.40 2.17
N GLN A 114 15.74 -2.29 3.09
CA GLN A 114 15.44 -3.66 2.72
C GLN A 114 14.08 -3.74 2.00
N LEU A 115 14.07 -4.38 0.83
CA LEU A 115 12.85 -4.83 0.18
C LEU A 115 12.37 -6.10 0.89
N VAL A 116 11.37 -5.94 1.75
CA VAL A 116 10.77 -7.09 2.45
C VAL A 116 10.11 -8.03 1.44
N SER A 117 10.35 -9.34 1.58
CA SER A 117 9.77 -10.40 0.74
C SER A 117 8.26 -10.24 0.54
N GLU A 118 7.77 -10.59 -0.66
CA GLU A 118 6.37 -10.44 -1.08
C GLU A 118 5.83 -9.00 -1.03
N ALA A 119 6.72 -8.01 -0.97
CA ALA A 119 6.36 -6.61 -1.15
C ALA A 119 5.47 -6.44 -2.39
N PRO A 120 4.29 -5.81 -2.26
CA PRO A 120 3.44 -5.59 -3.41
C PRO A 120 4.02 -4.46 -4.25
N LEU A 121 4.58 -4.83 -5.41
CA LEU A 121 5.16 -3.91 -6.38
C LEU A 121 4.26 -3.75 -7.62
N GLN A 122 4.52 -2.70 -8.38
CA GLN A 122 4.02 -2.50 -9.75
C GLN A 122 5.17 -2.05 -10.64
N ASN A 123 5.06 -2.30 -11.95
CA ASN A 123 6.07 -1.89 -12.92
C ASN A 123 5.54 -0.73 -13.79
N ILE A 124 6.29 0.37 -13.84
CA ILE A 124 5.99 1.54 -14.67
C ILE A 124 7.22 1.85 -15.50
N LYS A 125 7.13 1.64 -16.82
CA LYS A 125 8.22 1.89 -17.79
C LYS A 125 9.56 1.31 -17.28
N ASP A 126 9.55 0.01 -16.98
CA ASP A 126 10.70 -0.75 -16.48
C ASP A 126 11.20 -0.38 -15.08
N VAL A 127 10.51 0.50 -14.35
CA VAL A 127 10.78 0.78 -12.93
C VAL A 127 9.82 -0.03 -12.09
N ASN A 128 10.36 -0.94 -11.29
CA ASN A 128 9.62 -1.53 -10.18
C ASN A 128 9.44 -0.47 -9.09
N THR A 129 8.20 -0.14 -8.76
CA THR A 129 7.83 0.93 -7.83
C THR A 129 6.68 0.51 -6.92
N ILE A 130 6.31 1.42 -6.03
CA ILE A 130 5.39 1.18 -4.93
C ILE A 130 3.93 1.05 -5.37
N THR A 131 3.20 0.12 -4.75
CA THR A 131 1.73 0.05 -4.80
C THR A 131 1.12 0.79 -3.62
N ILE A 132 -0.18 1.14 -3.71
CA ILE A 132 -0.84 1.81 -2.58
C ILE A 132 -0.87 0.92 -1.32
N GLU A 133 -1.03 -0.40 -1.47
CA GLU A 133 -0.99 -1.32 -0.34
C GLU A 133 0.38 -1.32 0.35
N LYS A 134 1.46 -1.32 -0.45
CA LYS A 134 2.82 -1.25 0.09
C LYS A 134 3.06 0.07 0.82
N MET A 135 2.66 1.19 0.22
CA MET A 135 2.81 2.53 0.81
C MET A 135 2.15 2.63 2.18
N LEU A 136 0.89 2.21 2.30
CA LEU A 136 0.16 2.25 3.55
C LEU A 136 0.84 1.40 4.64
N VAL A 137 1.33 0.21 4.28
CA VAL A 137 2.03 -0.67 5.22
C VAL A 137 3.41 -0.11 5.58
N ASP A 138 4.15 0.45 4.64
CA ASP A 138 5.46 1.06 4.88
C ASP A 138 5.33 2.21 5.89
N ILE A 139 4.38 3.13 5.67
CA ILE A 139 4.09 4.26 6.58
C ILE A 139 3.70 3.76 7.98
N PHE A 140 2.90 2.71 8.06
CA PHE A 140 2.46 2.13 9.34
C PHE A 140 3.60 1.44 10.11
N CYS A 141 4.59 0.91 9.42
CA CYS A 141 5.63 0.07 10.03
C CYS A 141 6.91 0.83 10.40
N ASP A 142 7.22 1.96 9.74
CA ASP A 142 8.49 2.68 9.89
C ASP A 142 8.24 4.14 10.29
N ASP A 143 8.22 4.38 11.60
CA ASP A 143 8.02 5.70 12.21
C ASP A 143 9.24 6.61 12.09
N ASN A 144 10.43 6.07 11.83
CA ASN A 144 11.63 6.86 11.62
C ASN A 144 11.60 7.55 10.25
N ILE A 145 11.43 6.75 9.18
CA ILE A 145 11.39 7.27 7.81
C ILE A 145 10.12 8.10 7.57
N PHE A 146 9.00 7.65 8.12
CA PHE A 146 7.69 8.28 7.92
C PHE A 146 7.20 9.04 9.16
N SER A 147 8.12 9.62 9.94
CA SER A 147 7.81 10.40 11.15
C SER A 147 6.80 11.52 10.89
N ALA A 148 6.95 12.24 9.78
CA ALA A 148 6.03 13.30 9.37
C ALA A 148 4.63 12.80 8.98
N GLN A 149 4.47 11.51 8.70
CA GLN A 149 3.21 10.88 8.36
C GLN A 149 2.53 10.22 9.57
N GLN A 150 3.13 10.23 10.76
CA GLN A 150 2.55 9.59 11.94
C GLN A 150 1.38 10.38 12.55
N GLY A 151 0.70 9.79 13.53
CA GLY A 151 -0.36 10.45 14.30
C GLY A 151 -1.66 10.65 13.50
N SER A 152 -2.22 11.87 13.57
CA SER A 152 -3.45 12.23 12.85
C SER A 152 -3.26 12.15 11.33
N GLU A 153 -2.05 12.38 10.84
CA GLU A 153 -1.76 12.40 9.43
C GLU A 153 -1.82 11.00 8.81
N MET A 154 -1.35 9.98 9.53
CA MET A 154 -1.49 8.59 9.10
C MET A 154 -2.96 8.23 8.90
N LYS A 155 -3.83 8.70 9.81
CA LYS A 155 -5.28 8.49 9.71
C LYS A 155 -5.87 9.16 8.48
N ASN A 156 -5.42 10.37 8.15
CA ASN A 156 -5.83 11.08 6.94
C ASN A 156 -5.37 10.32 5.68
N ILE A 157 -4.09 9.92 5.65
CA ILE A 157 -3.48 9.19 4.53
C ILE A 157 -4.28 7.92 4.21
N PHE A 158 -4.54 7.08 5.22
CA PHE A 158 -5.29 5.84 5.03
C PHE A 158 -6.72 6.11 4.54
N LYS A 159 -7.42 7.10 5.13
CA LYS A 159 -8.80 7.43 4.73
C LYS A 159 -8.87 7.92 3.30
N GLU A 160 -8.00 8.84 2.91
CA GLU A 160 -7.99 9.39 1.55
C GLU A 160 -7.54 8.34 0.52
N ALA A 161 -6.57 7.49 0.84
CA ALA A 161 -6.17 6.37 0.00
C ALA A 161 -7.33 5.42 -0.30
N ILE A 162 -8.02 4.93 0.74
CA ILE A 162 -9.14 3.99 0.62
C ILE A 162 -10.34 4.63 -0.09
N LYS A 163 -10.55 5.94 0.11
CA LYS A 163 -11.62 6.69 -0.56
C LYS A 163 -11.34 6.89 -2.06
N LYS A 164 -10.10 7.26 -2.42
CA LYS A 164 -9.72 7.63 -3.79
C LYS A 164 -9.40 6.44 -4.70
N TYR A 165 -8.92 5.33 -4.13
CA TYR A 165 -8.37 4.21 -4.88
C TYR A 165 -8.89 2.86 -4.40
N ASN A 166 -8.85 1.87 -5.28
CA ASN A 166 -9.11 0.48 -4.92
C ASN A 166 -7.91 -0.10 -4.17
N VAL A 167 -8.01 -0.20 -2.84
CA VAL A 167 -6.99 -0.82 -1.98
C VAL A 167 -7.33 -2.29 -1.75
N ASN A 168 -6.45 -3.19 -2.17
CA ASN A 168 -6.60 -4.61 -1.93
C ASN A 168 -6.18 -4.98 -0.49
N GLU A 169 -7.17 -5.03 0.40
CA GLU A 169 -6.96 -5.35 1.82
C GLU A 169 -6.24 -6.70 2.03
N SER A 170 -6.54 -7.71 1.23
CA SER A 170 -5.88 -9.03 1.37
C SER A 170 -4.39 -8.97 1.02
N ARG A 171 -4.04 -8.21 -0.01
CA ARG A 171 -2.63 -7.97 -0.42
C ARG A 171 -1.90 -7.12 0.62
N MET A 172 -2.56 -6.08 1.14
CA MET A 172 -2.03 -5.22 2.19
C MET A 172 -1.76 -5.99 3.49
N LEU A 173 -2.72 -6.77 3.97
CA LEU A 173 -2.58 -7.56 5.20
C LEU A 173 -1.54 -8.68 5.07
N ARG A 174 -1.42 -9.32 3.90
CA ARG A 174 -0.34 -10.28 3.63
C ARG A 174 1.03 -9.61 3.73
N TYR A 175 1.18 -8.41 3.20
CA TYR A 175 2.44 -7.68 3.29
C TYR A 175 2.77 -7.23 4.72
N ALA A 176 1.77 -6.75 5.46
CA ALA A 176 1.93 -6.43 6.88
C ALA A 176 2.34 -7.65 7.72
N ASP A 177 1.91 -8.85 7.34
CA ASP A 177 2.32 -10.11 7.96
C ASP A 177 3.82 -10.39 7.79
N ARG A 178 4.35 -10.18 6.58
CA ARG A 178 5.80 -10.28 6.29
C ARG A 178 6.61 -9.28 7.11
N ARG A 179 6.00 -8.16 7.51
CA ARG A 179 6.55 -7.17 8.43
C ARG A 179 6.28 -7.43 9.91
N ARG A 180 5.57 -8.52 10.26
CA ARG A 180 5.16 -8.87 11.63
C ARG A 180 4.25 -7.81 12.29
N ARG A 181 3.47 -7.08 11.49
CA ARG A 181 2.59 -6.00 11.94
C ARG A 181 1.13 -6.18 11.50
N LYS A 182 0.75 -7.39 11.08
CA LYS A 182 -0.61 -7.70 10.58
C LYS A 182 -1.69 -7.42 11.61
N ASP A 183 -1.56 -7.96 12.82
CA ASP A 183 -2.59 -7.81 13.86
C ASP A 183 -2.73 -6.37 14.33
N ASP A 184 -1.60 -5.65 14.44
CA ASP A 184 -1.59 -4.22 14.75
C ASP A 184 -2.27 -3.41 13.65
N LEU A 185 -1.99 -3.71 12.38
CA LEU A 185 -2.63 -3.04 11.26
C LEU A 185 -4.13 -3.31 11.25
N ILE A 186 -4.58 -4.54 11.52
CA ILE A 186 -6.02 -4.88 11.65
C ILE A 186 -6.66 -4.06 12.77
N LYS A 187 -6.02 -3.97 13.94
CA LYS A 187 -6.51 -3.12 15.06
C LYS A 187 -6.60 -1.66 14.63
N TYR A 188 -5.57 -1.14 13.98
CA TYR A 188 -5.53 0.23 13.49
C TYR A 188 -6.65 0.52 12.48
N LEU A 189 -6.84 -0.35 11.48
CA LEU A 189 -7.89 -0.22 10.47
C LEU A 189 -9.29 -0.16 11.09
N LYS A 190 -9.55 -0.88 12.19
CA LYS A 190 -10.81 -0.81 12.94
C LYS A 190 -11.02 0.55 13.59
N THR A 191 -9.98 1.23 14.04
CA THR A 191 -10.10 2.57 14.67
C THR A 191 -10.40 3.67 13.66
N ILE A 192 -10.02 3.49 12.39
CA ILE A 192 -10.24 4.49 11.33
C ILE A 192 -11.47 4.18 10.46
N SER A 193 -11.97 2.94 10.49
CA SER A 193 -13.18 2.52 9.80
C SER A 193 -14.43 3.14 10.43
N THR A 194 -14.94 4.19 9.81
CA THR A 194 -16.24 4.78 10.14
C THR A 194 -17.36 4.00 9.45
N LYS A 195 -17.61 2.76 9.89
CA LYS A 195 -18.95 2.20 9.70
C LYS A 195 -19.77 2.57 10.93
N PRO A 196 -20.91 3.27 10.80
CA PRO A 196 -21.95 3.17 11.82
C PRO A 196 -22.23 1.69 12.02
N LYS A 197 -22.41 1.24 13.27
CA LYS A 197 -23.03 -0.05 13.54
C LYS A 197 -24.42 -0.02 12.90
N ALA A 198 -24.54 -0.48 11.66
CA ALA A 198 -25.81 -0.93 11.14
C ALA A 198 -26.20 -2.09 12.06
N LYS A 199 -27.24 -1.88 12.87
CA LYS A 199 -27.87 -2.92 13.67
C LYS A 199 -28.08 -4.13 12.75
N GLN A 200 -27.45 -5.25 13.09
CA GLN A 200 -27.97 -6.54 12.67
C GLN A 200 -29.22 -6.80 13.51
N ASP A 201 -30.32 -6.16 13.15
CA ASP A 201 -31.64 -6.66 13.46
C ASP A 201 -32.01 -7.61 12.32
N PHE A 202 -31.54 -8.86 12.40
CA PHE A 202 -32.27 -9.96 11.76
C PHE A 202 -33.53 -10.16 12.60
N GLY A 203 -34.53 -9.32 12.34
CA GLY A 203 -35.88 -9.55 12.80
C GLY A 203 -36.35 -10.87 12.24
N ALA A 204 -36.51 -11.85 13.12
CA ALA A 204 -37.34 -13.01 12.87
C ALA A 204 -38.76 -12.52 12.55
N LYS A 205 -39.08 -12.42 11.26
CA LYS A 205 -40.45 -12.44 10.77
C LYS A 205 -40.56 -13.59 9.78
N ASN A 206 -40.92 -14.75 10.33
CA ASN A 206 -41.63 -15.78 9.60
C ASN A 206 -42.93 -15.17 9.07
N ASN A 207 -42.92 -14.72 7.82
CA ASN A 207 -44.14 -14.63 7.03
C ASN A 207 -44.14 -15.84 6.09
N LEU A 208 -44.87 -16.84 6.57
CA LEU A 208 -45.29 -18.02 5.86
C LEU A 208 -46.39 -17.66 4.84
N LEU A 209 -46.33 -18.36 3.71
CA LEU A 209 -47.37 -18.63 2.69
C LEU A 209 -47.53 -17.62 1.52
N PRO A 210 -48.04 -18.07 0.35
CA PRO A 210 -47.80 -19.36 -0.33
C PRO A 210 -47.75 -19.22 -1.87
N VAL A 211 -46.81 -19.88 -2.58
CA VAL A 211 -47.00 -20.13 -4.03
C VAL A 211 -46.32 -21.44 -4.42
N LEU A 212 -47.04 -22.27 -5.20
CA LEU A 212 -46.70 -23.58 -5.78
C LEU A 212 -46.89 -24.75 -4.79
N LYS A 213 -47.66 -25.81 -5.07
CA LYS A 213 -48.24 -26.35 -6.31
C LYS A 213 -49.29 -27.39 -5.88
N ILE A 214 -50.56 -27.16 -6.16
CA ILE A 214 -51.53 -28.26 -6.33
C ILE A 214 -51.35 -28.72 -7.76
N LEU A 215 -51.07 -30.01 -7.96
CA LEU A 215 -51.48 -30.89 -9.06
C LEU A 215 -50.65 -32.18 -8.97
N SER A 216 -51.08 -33.09 -8.10
CA SER A 216 -50.77 -34.52 -8.23
C SER A 216 -52.09 -35.28 -8.12
N ASN A 217 -52.79 -35.39 -9.26
CA ASN A 217 -53.86 -36.35 -9.47
C ASN A 217 -53.60 -37.03 -10.82
N GLN A 218 -53.24 -38.32 -10.75
CA GLN A 218 -53.11 -39.37 -11.78
C GLN A 218 -51.92 -40.24 -11.36
N LYS A 219 -51.96 -41.56 -11.15
CA LYS A 219 -52.92 -42.68 -11.20
C LYS A 219 -52.52 -43.60 -10.01
N ILE A 220 -53.30 -44.55 -9.51
CA ILE A 220 -53.44 -45.99 -9.87
C ILE A 220 -54.67 -46.49 -9.05
N GLY A 221 -55.65 -47.30 -9.47
CA GLY A 221 -55.78 -48.18 -10.63
C GLY A 221 -55.69 -49.65 -10.21
N LEU A 222 -56.80 -50.22 -9.71
CA LEU A 222 -57.05 -51.58 -9.17
C LEU A 222 -56.94 -51.71 -7.64
#